data_AF-A0A841TQW5-F1
#
_entry.id   AF-A0A841TQW5-F1
#
_cell.length_a   1.000
_cell.length_b   1.000
_cell.length_c   1.000
_cell.angle_alpha   90.00
_cell.angle_beta   90.00
_cell.angle_gamma   90.00
#
_symmetry.space_group_name_H-M   'P 1'
#
loop_
_entity.id
_entity.type
_entity.pdbx_description
1 polymer ?
#
loop_
_entity_poly.entity_id
_entity_poly.type
_entity_poly.pdbx_seq_one_letter_code
_entity_poly.pdbx_strand_id
1 'polypeptide(L)'
;MNERPYSRSARIGYIALAWLFAVAVGIQTFVAGLSLFVDSSQWSLHAGLARFLAFVPLLMIVLAWSARMPAIMVWRSAALLGMVIGMFLTAILSSRIGFLSALHPVIALMLLLGTANILRSSRHPVVPAS
;
A
#
# COMPACT_ATOMS: atom_id res chain seq x y z
N MET A 1 30.69 5.95 -17.95
CA MET A 1 29.62 6.84 -17.47
C MET A 1 28.68 6.01 -16.60
N ASN A 2 28.42 6.43 -15.36
CA ASN A 2 27.71 5.65 -14.34
C ASN A 2 26.20 5.62 -14.64
N GLU A 3 25.72 4.59 -15.33
CA GLU A 3 24.29 4.39 -15.55
C GLU A 3 23.63 3.79 -14.30
N ARG A 4 23.34 4.65 -13.32
CA ARG A 4 22.32 4.33 -12.32
C ARG A 4 21.00 4.91 -12.84
N PRO A 5 20.01 4.08 -13.22
CA PRO A 5 18.82 4.54 -13.94
C PRO A 5 17.93 5.54 -13.17
N TYR A 6 18.15 5.70 -11.86
CA TYR A 6 17.45 6.65 -10.99
C TYR A 6 18.29 7.01 -9.75
N SER A 7 18.05 8.17 -9.15
CA SER A 7 18.88 8.69 -8.05
C SER A 7 18.78 7.85 -6.76
N ARG A 8 19.86 7.83 -5.98
CA ARG A 8 19.89 7.15 -4.66
C ARG A 8 18.78 7.70 -3.74
N SER A 9 18.55 9.00 -3.77
CA SER A 9 17.50 9.67 -2.99
C SER A 9 16.11 9.19 -3.39
N ALA A 10 15.83 9.06 -4.69
CA ALA A 10 14.55 8.54 -5.16
C ALA A 10 14.33 7.08 -4.71
N ARG A 11 15.37 6.23 -4.78
CA ARG A 11 15.29 4.86 -4.27
C ARG A 11 14.98 4.82 -2.78
N ILE A 12 15.66 5.63 -1.97
CA ILE A 12 15.43 5.72 -0.53
C ILE A 12 14.02 6.21 -0.24
N GLY A 13 13.57 7.25 -0.93
CA GLY A 13 12.21 7.79 -0.80
C GLY A 13 11.14 6.76 -1.12
N TYR A 14 11.31 5.99 -2.19
CA TYR A 14 10.37 4.93 -2.57
C TYR A 14 10.32 3.81 -1.53
N ILE A 15 11.47 3.38 -1.00
CA ILE A 15 11.54 2.38 0.08
C ILE A 15 10.91 2.92 1.38
N ALA A 16 11.13 4.19 1.71
CA ALA A 16 10.53 4.83 2.87
C ALA A 16 9.01 4.90 2.76
N LEU A 17 8.47 5.28 1.60
CA LEU A 17 7.03 5.25 1.34
C LEU A 17 6.45 3.83 1.42
N ALA A 18 7.16 2.82 0.90
CA ALA A 18 6.72 1.44 1.00
C ALA A 18 6.70 0.95 2.47
N TRP A 19 7.70 1.29 3.28
CA TRP A 19 7.69 0.99 4.72
C TRP A 19 6.56 1.71 5.45
N LEU A 20 6.39 3.01 5.19
CA LEU A 20 5.29 3.81 5.73
C LEU A 20 3.96 3.13 5.43
N PHE A 21 3.74 2.71 4.18
CA PHE A 21 2.51 2.04 3.78
C PHE A 21 2.32 0.69 4.49
N ALA A 22 3.37 -0.14 4.61
CA ALA A 22 3.28 -1.43 5.29
C ALA A 22 2.95 -1.28 6.78
N VAL A 23 3.65 -0.38 7.48
CA VAL A 23 3.39 -0.08 8.90
C VAL A 23 1.98 0.47 9.07
N ALA A 24 1.56 1.36 8.18
CA ALA A 24 0.23 1.94 8.22
C ALA A 24 -0.89 0.91 8.02
N VAL A 25 -0.73 -0.06 7.10
CA VAL A 25 -1.66 -1.19 6.96
C VAL A 25 -1.69 -2.02 8.25
N GLY A 26 -0.54 -2.30 8.87
CA GLY A 26 -0.49 -3.00 10.17
C GLY A 26 -1.23 -2.26 11.29
N ILE A 27 -1.00 -0.95 11.42
CA ILE A 27 -1.73 -0.09 12.38
C ILE A 27 -3.23 -0.14 12.09
N GLN A 28 -3.64 -0.06 10.82
CA GLN A 28 -5.04 -0.11 10.43
C GLN A 28 -5.72 -1.42 10.83
N THR A 29 -5.04 -2.55 10.60
CA THR A 29 -5.52 -3.87 11.02
C THR A 29 -5.64 -3.95 12.55
N PHE A 30 -4.68 -3.38 13.29
CA PHE A 30 -4.74 -3.33 14.74
C PHE A 30 -5.93 -2.48 15.25
N VAL A 31 -6.14 -1.28 14.70
CA VAL A 31 -7.27 -0.41 15.10
C VAL A 31 -8.62 -1.04 14.73
N ALA A 32 -8.72 -1.74 13.60
CA ALA A 32 -9.91 -2.54 13.28
C ALA A 32 -10.14 -3.64 14.33
N GLY A 33 -9.08 -4.32 14.76
CA GLY A 33 -9.13 -5.29 15.86
C GLY A 33 -9.60 -4.66 17.18
N LEU A 34 -9.08 -3.48 17.56
CA LEU A 34 -9.58 -2.74 18.73
C LEU A 34 -11.08 -2.42 18.60
N SER A 35 -11.52 -2.06 17.41
CA SER A 35 -12.93 -1.75 17.13
C SER A 35 -13.85 -2.96 17.26
N LEU A 36 -13.34 -4.16 16.97
CA LEU A 36 -14.07 -5.43 17.07
C LEU A 36 -14.06 -6.01 18.49
N PHE A 37 -12.92 -5.95 19.17
CA PHE A 37 -12.68 -6.73 20.39
C PHE A 37 -12.67 -5.89 21.67
N VAL A 38 -12.53 -4.56 21.58
CA VAL A 38 -12.35 -3.68 22.75
C VAL A 38 -13.41 -2.60 22.81
N ASP A 39 -13.49 -1.72 21.81
CA ASP A 39 -14.41 -0.58 21.79
C ASP A 39 -14.78 -0.18 20.37
N SER A 40 -16.06 -0.29 20.01
CA SER A 40 -16.57 0.03 18.68
C SER A 40 -16.45 1.50 18.30
N SER A 41 -16.21 2.42 19.25
CA SER A 41 -15.95 3.84 18.94
C SER A 41 -14.68 4.03 18.07
N GLN A 42 -13.75 3.07 18.13
CA GLN A 42 -12.49 3.09 17.38
C GLN A 42 -12.67 2.98 15.85
N TRP A 43 -13.86 2.62 15.35
CA TRP A 43 -14.17 2.63 13.92
C TRP A 43 -13.98 4.03 13.30
N SER A 44 -14.23 5.09 14.08
CA SER A 44 -13.99 6.47 13.65
C SER A 44 -12.51 6.73 13.36
N LEU A 45 -11.63 6.25 14.26
CA LEU A 45 -10.17 6.35 14.10
C LEU A 45 -9.70 5.52 12.90
N HIS A 46 -10.16 4.28 12.77
CA HIS A 46 -9.86 3.39 11.64
C HIS A 46 -10.20 4.05 10.29
N ALA A 47 -11.45 4.51 10.15
CA ALA A 47 -11.95 5.15 8.93
C ALA A 47 -11.27 6.50 8.66
N GLY A 48 -10.96 7.27 9.70
CA GLY A 48 -10.24 8.54 9.59
C GLY A 48 -8.82 8.34 9.06
N LEU A 49 -8.05 7.46 9.69
CA LEU A 49 -6.68 7.12 9.26
C LEU A 49 -6.64 6.60 7.81
N ALA A 50 -7.67 5.85 7.38
CA ALA A 50 -7.66 5.20 6.06
C ALA A 50 -7.62 6.23 4.93
N ARG A 51 -8.32 7.36 5.10
CA ARG A 51 -8.39 8.45 4.12
C ARG A 51 -7.03 9.11 3.91
N PHE A 52 -6.25 9.31 4.97
CA PHE A 52 -4.91 9.90 4.85
C PHE A 52 -3.91 8.94 4.21
N LEU A 53 -3.99 7.65 4.56
CA LEU A 53 -3.06 6.63 4.09
C LEU A 53 -3.33 6.19 2.64
N ALA A 54 -4.53 6.45 2.13
CA ALA A 54 -4.94 6.10 0.77
C ALA A 54 -4.04 6.72 -0.32
N PHE A 55 -3.39 7.85 -0.03
CA PHE A 55 -2.55 8.56 -0.99
C PHE A 55 -1.13 8.01 -1.09
N VAL A 56 -0.67 7.15 -0.17
CA VAL A 56 0.73 6.68 -0.17
C VAL A 56 1.08 5.90 -1.44
N PRO A 57 0.27 4.94 -1.94
CA PRO A 57 0.55 4.28 -3.21
C PRO A 57 0.58 5.25 -4.40
N LEU A 58 -0.25 6.30 -4.38
CA LEU A 58 -0.21 7.35 -5.41
C LEU A 58 1.12 8.11 -5.39
N LEU A 59 1.60 8.49 -4.20
CA LEU A 59 2.93 9.11 -4.04
C LEU A 59 4.05 8.19 -4.54
N MET A 60 3.94 6.88 -4.31
CA MET A 60 4.88 5.90 -4.85
C MET A 60 4.85 5.83 -6.38
N ILE A 61 3.67 5.89 -7.00
CA ILE A 61 3.51 5.97 -8.48
C ILE A 61 4.20 7.23 -9.01
N VAL A 62 3.88 8.39 -8.44
CA VAL A 62 4.44 9.68 -8.87
C VAL A 62 5.95 9.67 -8.77
N LEU A 63 6.50 9.23 -7.63
CA LEU A 63 7.94 9.15 -7.43
C LEU A 63 8.63 8.17 -8.39
N ALA A 64 8.06 6.97 -8.58
CA ALA A 64 8.63 5.97 -9.47
C ALA A 64 8.64 6.47 -10.93
N TRP A 65 7.55 7.10 -11.37
CA TRP A 65 7.43 7.66 -12.71
C TRP A 65 8.37 8.87 -12.90
N SER A 66 8.36 9.84 -11.99
CA SER A 66 9.19 11.06 -12.10
C SER A 66 10.68 10.76 -12.06
N ALA A 67 11.09 9.77 -11.28
CA ALA A 67 12.48 9.33 -11.18
C ALA A 67 12.90 8.35 -12.29
N ARG A 68 12.01 8.03 -13.26
CA ARG A 68 12.24 7.07 -14.34
C ARG A 68 12.67 5.68 -13.84
N MET A 69 12.06 5.25 -12.74
CA MET A 69 12.27 3.90 -12.20
C MET A 69 11.68 2.84 -13.16
N PRO A 70 12.13 1.57 -13.05
CA PRO A 70 11.58 0.47 -13.85
C PRO A 70 10.05 0.42 -13.80
N ALA A 71 9.40 0.21 -14.95
CA ALA A 71 7.95 0.21 -15.09
C ALA A 71 7.25 -0.76 -14.11
N ILE A 72 7.91 -1.87 -13.75
CA ILE A 72 7.39 -2.81 -12.75
C ILE A 72 7.14 -2.16 -11.38
N MET A 73 7.91 -1.13 -10.99
CA MET A 73 7.70 -0.42 -9.73
C MET A 73 6.46 0.48 -9.79
N VAL A 74 6.22 1.12 -10.94
CA VAL A 74 5.00 1.90 -11.21
C VAL A 74 3.78 0.98 -11.17
N TRP A 75 3.82 -0.16 -11.89
CA TRP A 75 2.72 -1.12 -11.92
C TRP A 75 2.41 -1.76 -10.57
N ARG A 76 3.43 -2.11 -9.78
CA ARG A 76 3.23 -2.60 -8.41
C ARG A 76 2.57 -1.55 -7.52
N SER A 77 2.98 -0.29 -7.64
CA SER A 77 2.36 0.83 -6.89
C SER A 77 0.92 1.09 -7.35
N ALA A 78 0.66 1.00 -8.65
CA ALA A 78 -0.70 1.09 -9.21
C ALA A 78 -1.61 -0.06 -8.74
N ALA A 79 -1.08 -1.29 -8.65
CA ALA A 79 -1.81 -2.41 -8.08
C ALA A 79 -2.15 -2.19 -6.60
N LEU A 80 -1.22 -1.66 -5.79
CA LEU A 80 -1.49 -1.25 -4.42
C LEU A 80 -2.60 -0.19 -4.36
N LEU A 81 -2.55 0.83 -5.22
CA LEU A 81 -3.60 1.86 -5.29
C LEU A 81 -4.97 1.27 -5.67
N GLY A 82 -5.01 0.37 -6.65
CA GLY A 82 -6.24 -0.34 -7.03
C GLY A 82 -6.83 -1.15 -5.88
N MET A 83 -5.98 -1.84 -5.10
CA MET A 83 -6.42 -2.54 -3.89
C MET A 83 -6.92 -1.58 -2.81
N VAL A 84 -6.28 -0.42 -2.61
CA VAL A 84 -6.79 0.63 -1.71
C VAL A 84 -8.19 1.09 -2.13
N ILE A 85 -8.42 1.32 -3.42
CA ILE A 85 -9.77 1.64 -3.93
C ILE A 85 -10.74 0.51 -3.60
N GLY A 86 -10.32 -0.75 -3.81
CA GLY A 86 -11.07 -1.94 -3.41
C GLY A 86 -11.44 -1.99 -1.92
N MET A 87 -10.54 -1.53 -1.03
CA MET A 87 -10.82 -1.41 0.42
C MET A 87 -11.97 -0.43 0.69
N PHE A 88 -11.97 0.74 0.05
CA PHE A 88 -13.06 1.71 0.19
C PHE A 88 -14.38 1.17 -0.37
N LEU A 89 -14.34 0.53 -1.54
CA LEU A 89 -15.54 -0.07 -2.15
C LEU A 89 -16.14 -1.14 -1.23
N THR A 90 -15.32 -2.09 -0.75
CA THR A 90 -15.79 -3.16 0.15
C THR A 90 -16.30 -2.64 1.50
N ALA A 91 -15.77 -1.51 1.99
CA ALA A 91 -16.27 -0.84 3.19
C ALA A 91 -17.62 -0.13 2.94
N ILE A 92 -17.76 0.60 1.84
CA ILE A 92 -19.00 1.34 1.49
C ILE A 92 -20.14 0.36 1.19
N LEU A 93 -19.85 -0.73 0.47
CA LEU A 93 -20.84 -1.72 0.05
C LEU A 93 -21.26 -2.65 1.21
N SER A 94 -20.64 -2.56 2.39
CA SER A 94 -20.93 -3.43 3.54
C SER A 94 -22.36 -3.42 4.02
N SER A 95 -23.00 -2.25 3.97
CA SER A 95 -24.41 -2.10 4.32
C SER A 95 -25.38 -2.70 3.28
N ARG A 96 -24.90 -3.04 2.08
CA ARG A 96 -25.74 -3.48 0.94
C ARG A 96 -25.51 -4.93 0.54
N ILE A 97 -24.27 -5.41 0.59
CA ILE A 97 -23.89 -6.75 0.11
C ILE A 97 -22.85 -7.33 1.08
N GLY A 98 -23.33 -7.85 2.21
CA GLY A 98 -22.47 -8.29 3.33
C GLY A 98 -21.38 -9.29 2.95
N PHE A 99 -21.63 -10.18 1.99
CA PHE A 99 -20.62 -11.15 1.52
C PHE A 99 -19.41 -10.48 0.84
N LEU A 100 -19.62 -9.42 0.07
CA LEU A 100 -18.51 -8.69 -0.59
C LEU A 100 -17.60 -8.00 0.43
N SER A 101 -18.11 -7.63 1.61
CA SER A 101 -17.30 -7.02 2.67
C SER A 101 -16.38 -8.00 3.38
N ALA A 102 -16.63 -9.30 3.29
CA ALA A 102 -15.67 -10.31 3.75
C ALA A 102 -14.35 -10.25 2.96
N LEU A 103 -14.33 -9.64 1.77
CA LEU A 103 -13.10 -9.40 1.02
C LEU A 103 -12.22 -8.30 1.64
N HIS A 104 -12.77 -7.42 2.46
CA HIS A 104 -12.01 -6.31 3.05
C HIS A 104 -10.76 -6.78 3.83
N PRO A 105 -10.84 -7.71 4.79
CA PRO A 105 -9.65 -8.24 5.46
C PRO A 105 -8.72 -9.00 4.50
N VAL A 106 -9.26 -9.66 3.46
CA VAL A 106 -8.43 -10.36 2.45
C VAL A 106 -7.60 -9.35 1.65
N ILE A 107 -8.20 -8.25 1.20
CA ILE A 107 -7.51 -7.18 0.48
C ILE A 107 -6.48 -6.49 1.39
N ALA A 108 -6.77 -6.31 2.68
CA ALA A 108 -5.79 -5.78 3.65
C ALA A 108 -4.54 -6.66 3.74
N LEU A 109 -4.70 -7.98 3.79
CA LEU A 109 -3.58 -8.93 3.76
C LEU A 109 -2.82 -8.85 2.43
N MET A 110 -3.52 -8.76 1.30
CA MET A 110 -2.89 -8.61 -0.02
C MET A 110 -2.11 -7.29 -0.13
N LEU A 111 -2.60 -6.19 0.44
CA LEU A 111 -1.88 -4.92 0.52
C LEU A 111 -0.59 -5.07 1.32
N LEU A 112 -0.65 -5.72 2.49
CA LEU A 112 0.54 -5.95 3.33
C LEU A 112 1.57 -6.83 2.62
N LEU A 113 1.14 -7.96 2.06
CA LEU A 113 2.00 -8.90 1.35
C LEU A 113 2.57 -8.30 0.06
N GLY A 114 1.76 -7.57 -0.71
CA GLY A 114 2.19 -6.85 -1.91
C GLY A 114 3.27 -5.82 -1.58
N THR A 115 3.11 -5.09 -0.48
CA THR A 115 4.10 -4.12 -0.02
C THR A 115 5.38 -4.79 0.48
N ALA A 116 5.27 -5.90 1.22
CA ALA A 116 6.41 -6.70 1.64
C ALA A 116 7.21 -7.24 0.44
N ASN A 117 6.52 -7.66 -0.64
CA ASN A 117 7.16 -8.09 -1.88
C ASN A 117 7.92 -6.95 -2.56
N ILE A 118 7.39 -5.72 -2.59
CA ILE A 118 8.10 -4.53 -3.07
C ILE A 118 9.38 -4.30 -2.26
N LEU A 119 9.28 -4.33 -0.93
CA LEU A 119 10.41 -4.13 -0.02
C LEU A 119 11.49 -5.20 -0.19
N ARG A 120 11.10 -6.47 -0.35
CA ARG A 120 12.01 -7.59 -0.61
C ARG A 120 12.72 -7.43 -1.95
N SER A 121 12.01 -7.14 -3.03
CA SER A 121 12.62 -6.89 -4.35
C SER A 121 13.56 -5.68 -4.34
N SER A 122 13.34 -4.71 -3.46
CA SER A 122 14.22 -3.53 -3.35
C SER A 122 15.58 -3.83 -2.72
N ARG A 123 15.75 -5.00 -2.08
CA ARG A 123 17.02 -5.50 -1.52
C ARG A 123 17.89 -6.25 -2.54
N HIS A 124 17.27 -6.81 -3.58
CA HIS A 124 17.96 -7.50 -4.67
C HIS A 124 17.65 -6.78 -5.98
N PRO A 125 18.48 -5.81 -6.41
CA PRO A 125 18.28 -5.14 -7.70
C PRO A 125 18.23 -6.20 -8.80
N VAL A 126 17.12 -6.27 -9.54
CA VAL A 126 17.06 -7.08 -10.76
C VAL A 126 18.05 -6.44 -11.73
N VAL A 127 19.17 -7.13 -11.97
CA VAL A 127 20.12 -6.78 -13.03
C VAL A 127 19.41 -7.11 -14.34
N PRO A 128 19.20 -6.14 -15.26
CA PRO A 128 18.66 -6.47 -16.58
C PRO A 128 19.64 -7.42 -17.28
N ALA A 129 19.11 -8.48 -17.90
CA ALA A 129 19.90 -9.32 -18.79
C ALA A 129 20.40 -8.45 -19.95
N SER A 130 21.72 -8.45 -20.15
CA SER A 130 22.44 -7.77 -21.22
C SER A 130 22.06 -8.30 -22.59
#